data_AF-A0A9D0CRW9-F1
#
_entry.id   AF-A0A9D0CRW9-F1
#
_cell.length_a   1.000
_cell.length_b   1.000
_cell.length_c   1.000
_cell.angle_alpha   90.00
_cell.angle_beta   90.00
_cell.angle_gamma   90.00
#
_symmetry.space_group_name_H-M   'P 1'
#
loop_
_entity.id
_entity.type
_entity.pdbx_description
1 polymer ?
#
loop_
_entity_poly.entity_id
_entity_poly.type
_entity_poly.pdbx_seq_one_letter_code
_entity_poly.pdbx_strand_id
1 'polypeptide(L)'
;DFVVPLRHYEWGANMNNSQICASGYGTAITAPAMLHAADRLGNAQYLTRIGLLLSGNDASVIDHAKERWVDEADFQPLRKAVEDSLVVSDWFELFLAQNLILDAVIHPLFFQHLEQQLTAKGGSAYAMLTEFTVDWYDESRRWVDKQIATAAAESTANKAILGEWYEQWAERARGAAAPLAAAVLENGDGALAAITSGLEERAAKNGISL
;
A
#
# COMPACT_ATOMS: atom_id res chain seq x y z
N ASP A 1 13.73 6.85 -9.38
CA ASP A 1 13.39 5.80 -10.36
C ASP A 1 12.28 4.87 -9.90
N PHE A 2 12.37 4.19 -8.74
CA PHE A 2 11.31 3.26 -8.29
C PHE A 2 10.30 3.84 -7.29
N VAL A 3 10.62 4.96 -6.62
CA VAL A 3 9.77 5.55 -5.57
C VAL A 3 8.70 6.50 -6.15
N VAL A 4 9.08 7.39 -7.07
CA VAL A 4 8.15 8.35 -7.70
C VAL A 4 6.96 7.66 -8.42
N PRO A 5 7.14 6.53 -9.14
CA PRO A 5 6.02 5.78 -9.72
C PRO A 5 4.92 5.37 -8.72
N LEU A 6 5.23 5.20 -7.43
CA LEU A 6 4.24 4.85 -6.41
C LEU A 6 3.16 5.92 -6.20
N ARG A 7 3.34 7.13 -6.74
CA ARG A 7 2.25 8.12 -6.79
C ARG A 7 1.01 7.58 -7.53
N HIS A 8 1.19 6.63 -8.45
CA HIS A 8 0.09 5.96 -9.16
C HIS A 8 -0.61 4.91 -8.29
N TYR A 9 0.14 4.23 -7.43
CA TYR A 9 -0.42 3.37 -6.39
C TYR A 9 -1.23 4.19 -5.38
N GLU A 10 -0.68 5.29 -4.88
CA GLU A 10 -1.38 6.20 -3.97
C GLU A 10 -2.64 6.81 -4.61
N TRP A 11 -2.61 7.11 -5.90
CA TRP A 11 -3.81 7.54 -6.64
C TRP A 11 -4.88 6.44 -6.70
N GLY A 12 -4.50 5.18 -6.97
CA GLY A 12 -5.42 4.04 -6.89
C GLY A 12 -6.03 3.89 -5.49
N ALA A 13 -5.20 4.01 -4.46
CA ALA A 13 -5.65 3.95 -3.06
C ALA A 13 -6.60 5.10 -2.69
N ASN A 14 -6.40 6.31 -3.24
CA ASN A 14 -7.33 7.44 -3.11
C ASN A 14 -8.70 7.10 -3.71
N MET A 15 -8.71 6.54 -4.93
CA MET A 15 -9.95 6.15 -5.61
C MET A 15 -10.68 5.05 -4.83
N ASN A 16 -9.95 4.02 -4.36
CA ASN A 16 -10.50 2.93 -3.57
C ASN A 16 -11.14 3.44 -2.27
N ASN A 17 -10.45 4.32 -1.52
CA ASN A 17 -10.99 4.86 -0.28
C ASN A 17 -12.16 5.83 -0.51
N SER A 18 -12.20 6.52 -1.65
CA SER A 18 -13.35 7.32 -2.07
C SER A 18 -14.57 6.42 -2.37
N GLN A 19 -14.36 5.27 -3.03
CA GLN A 19 -15.40 4.26 -3.26
C GLN A 19 -15.91 3.66 -1.95
N ILE A 20 -15.00 3.32 -1.03
CA ILE A 20 -15.35 2.83 0.32
C ILE A 20 -16.21 3.86 1.07
N CYS A 21 -15.86 5.15 1.01
CA CYS A 21 -16.68 6.20 1.59
C CYS A 21 -18.08 6.29 0.94
N ALA A 22 -18.17 6.14 -0.38
CA ALA A 22 -19.41 6.27 -1.11
C ALA A 22 -20.38 5.09 -0.90
N SER A 23 -19.84 3.87 -0.75
CA SER A 23 -20.64 2.64 -0.65
C SER A 23 -20.72 2.05 0.76
N GLY A 24 -19.82 2.43 1.66
CA GLY A 24 -19.78 1.95 3.04
C GLY A 24 -20.96 2.43 3.88
N TYR A 25 -21.30 1.66 4.91
CA TYR A 25 -22.42 1.97 5.80
C TYR A 25 -21.93 2.47 7.16
N GLY A 26 -22.32 3.70 7.50
CA GLY A 26 -22.10 4.31 8.80
C GLY A 26 -20.88 5.24 8.85
N THR A 27 -21.04 6.37 9.56
CA THR A 27 -19.99 7.41 9.65
C THR A 27 -18.68 6.90 10.26
N ALA A 28 -18.76 5.89 11.12
CA ALA A 28 -17.58 5.29 11.76
C ALA A 28 -16.63 4.60 10.76
N ILE A 29 -17.09 4.26 9.54
CA ILE A 29 -16.25 3.72 8.47
C ILE A 29 -16.07 4.73 7.34
N THR A 30 -17.13 5.45 6.94
CA THR A 30 -17.07 6.32 5.76
C THR A 30 -16.28 7.60 5.99
N ALA A 31 -16.37 8.22 7.17
CA ALA A 31 -15.60 9.42 7.49
C ALA A 31 -14.07 9.15 7.52
N PRO A 32 -13.55 8.13 8.25
CA PRO A 32 -12.12 7.84 8.20
C PRO A 32 -11.67 7.38 6.82
N ALA A 33 -12.48 6.66 6.05
CA ALA A 33 -12.14 6.31 4.66
C ALA A 33 -11.94 7.57 3.78
N MET A 34 -12.80 8.59 3.91
CA MET A 34 -12.63 9.84 3.16
C MET A 34 -11.41 10.65 3.59
N LEU A 35 -11.11 10.69 4.88
CA LEU A 35 -9.87 11.31 5.39
C LEU A 35 -8.65 10.56 4.86
N HIS A 36 -8.68 9.23 4.92
CA HIS A 36 -7.61 8.38 4.38
C HIS A 36 -7.43 8.60 2.88
N ALA A 37 -8.51 8.76 2.11
CA ALA A 37 -8.44 9.11 0.69
C ALA A 37 -7.72 10.45 0.47
N ALA A 38 -8.01 11.47 1.29
CA ALA A 38 -7.32 12.76 1.21
C ALA A 38 -5.81 12.61 1.54
N ASP A 39 -5.46 11.79 2.52
CA ASP A 39 -4.06 11.49 2.85
C ASP A 39 -3.34 10.80 1.69
N ARG A 40 -3.98 9.84 1.02
CA ARG A 40 -3.42 9.20 -0.20
C ARG A 40 -3.10 10.20 -1.30
N LEU A 41 -3.99 11.18 -1.51
CA LEU A 41 -3.72 12.26 -2.46
C LEU A 41 -2.50 13.08 -1.99
N GLY A 42 -2.40 13.37 -0.70
CA GLY A 42 -1.22 13.99 -0.09
C GLY A 42 0.06 13.20 -0.33
N ASN A 43 0.06 11.88 -0.11
CA ASN A 43 1.20 11.00 -0.38
C ASN A 43 1.62 11.03 -1.86
N ALA A 44 0.66 10.94 -2.79
CA ALA A 44 0.95 11.05 -4.22
C ALA A 44 1.60 12.41 -4.57
N GLN A 45 1.15 13.50 -3.93
CA GLN A 45 1.75 14.82 -4.09
C GLN A 45 3.16 14.90 -3.48
N TYR A 46 3.39 14.31 -2.30
CA TYR A 46 4.72 14.24 -1.68
C TYR A 46 5.70 13.46 -2.55
N LEU A 47 5.33 12.28 -3.04
CA LEU A 47 6.16 11.48 -3.95
C LEU A 47 6.51 12.26 -5.24
N THR A 48 5.54 13.00 -5.78
CA THR A 48 5.75 13.90 -6.93
C THR A 48 6.76 15.01 -6.57
N ARG A 49 6.61 15.66 -5.41
CA ARG A 49 7.51 16.73 -4.95
C ARG A 49 8.92 16.23 -4.67
N ILE A 50 9.09 15.03 -4.13
CA ILE A 50 10.39 14.39 -3.92
C ILE A 50 11.11 14.24 -5.27
N GLY A 51 10.43 13.72 -6.28
CA GLY A 51 11.00 13.59 -7.64
C GLY A 51 11.43 14.94 -8.22
N LEU A 52 10.58 15.96 -8.12
CA LEU A 52 10.89 17.31 -8.60
C LEU A 52 12.05 17.94 -7.83
N LEU A 53 12.08 17.80 -6.50
CA LEU A 53 13.15 18.36 -5.67
C LEU A 53 14.51 17.75 -6.04
N LEU A 54 14.59 16.43 -6.17
CA LEU A 54 15.83 15.70 -6.48
C LEU A 54 16.34 15.96 -7.92
N SER A 55 15.44 16.35 -8.84
CA SER A 55 15.78 16.67 -10.23
C SER A 55 16.02 18.16 -10.49
N GLY A 56 16.00 19.01 -9.45
CA GLY A 56 16.14 20.46 -9.64
C GLY A 56 14.94 21.11 -10.32
N ASN A 57 13.74 20.57 -10.08
CA ASN A 57 12.46 20.92 -10.70
C ASN A 57 12.36 20.60 -12.20
N ASP A 58 13.12 19.63 -12.70
CA ASP A 58 12.88 19.10 -14.04
C ASP A 58 11.61 18.25 -14.06
N ALA A 59 10.59 18.71 -14.78
CA ALA A 59 9.31 18.01 -14.91
C ALA A 59 9.43 16.67 -15.64
N SER A 60 10.49 16.45 -16.43
CA SER A 60 10.71 15.20 -17.18
C SER A 60 10.77 13.95 -16.28
N VAL A 61 11.16 14.12 -15.01
CA VAL A 61 11.18 13.04 -14.01
C VAL A 61 9.80 12.44 -13.76
N ILE A 62 8.75 13.24 -13.94
CA ILE A 62 7.35 12.83 -13.72
C ILE A 62 6.83 12.05 -14.94
N ASP A 63 7.22 12.46 -16.15
CA ASP A 63 6.92 11.73 -17.37
C ASP A 63 7.65 10.38 -17.36
N HIS A 64 8.94 10.37 -17.03
CA HIS A 64 9.72 9.15 -16.89
C HIS A 64 9.12 8.21 -15.83
N ALA A 65 8.73 8.72 -14.66
CA ALA A 65 8.08 7.90 -13.63
C ALA A 65 6.76 7.27 -14.11
N LYS A 66 6.01 7.97 -14.96
CA LYS A 66 4.80 7.43 -15.59
C LYS A 66 5.13 6.36 -16.63
N GLU A 67 6.12 6.59 -17.50
CA GLU A 67 6.59 5.58 -18.46
C GLU A 67 6.99 4.30 -17.73
N ARG A 68 7.74 4.43 -16.62
CA ARG A 68 8.09 3.28 -15.79
C ARG A 68 6.86 2.54 -15.25
N TRP A 69 5.88 3.27 -14.73
CA TRP A 69 4.63 2.66 -14.26
C TRP A 69 3.85 1.93 -15.37
N VAL A 70 3.82 2.50 -16.58
CA VAL A 70 3.01 2.00 -17.68
C VAL A 70 3.70 0.85 -18.42
N ASP A 71 5.01 0.94 -18.65
CA ASP A 71 5.73 0.10 -19.62
C ASP A 71 6.70 -0.89 -18.98
N GLU A 72 7.27 -0.59 -17.80
CA GLU A 72 8.31 -1.45 -17.21
C GLU A 72 7.70 -2.70 -16.59
N ALA A 73 8.34 -3.85 -16.88
CA ALA A 73 7.86 -5.16 -16.47
C ALA A 73 7.70 -5.28 -14.94
N ASP A 74 8.61 -4.67 -14.17
CA ASP A 74 8.61 -4.76 -12.73
C ASP A 74 7.37 -4.13 -12.08
N PHE A 75 6.78 -3.12 -12.72
CA PHE A 75 5.58 -2.44 -12.22
C PHE A 75 4.28 -3.10 -12.67
N GLN A 76 4.29 -3.93 -13.72
CA GLN A 76 3.05 -4.47 -14.28
C GLN A 76 2.24 -5.30 -13.27
N PRO A 77 2.84 -6.13 -12.40
CA PRO A 77 2.09 -6.83 -11.37
C PRO A 77 1.41 -5.91 -10.35
N LEU A 78 2.10 -4.84 -9.91
CA LEU A 78 1.51 -3.85 -9.01
C LEU A 78 0.43 -3.01 -9.71
N ARG A 79 0.68 -2.59 -10.94
CA ARG A 79 -0.29 -1.86 -11.76
C ARG A 79 -1.55 -2.69 -11.98
N LYS A 80 -1.41 -3.98 -12.31
CA LYS A 80 -2.52 -4.92 -12.40
C LYS A 80 -3.27 -5.03 -11.07
N ALA A 81 -2.58 -5.18 -9.94
CA ALA A 81 -3.25 -5.27 -8.64
C ALA A 81 -4.05 -4.00 -8.31
N VAL A 82 -3.54 -2.81 -8.66
CA VAL A 82 -4.27 -1.55 -8.54
C VAL A 82 -5.48 -1.55 -9.48
N GLU A 83 -5.32 -1.83 -10.77
CA GLU A 83 -6.42 -1.84 -11.74
C GLU A 83 -7.51 -2.87 -11.39
N ASP A 84 -7.13 -4.06 -10.93
CA ASP A 84 -8.05 -5.10 -10.45
C ASP A 84 -8.82 -4.62 -9.21
N SER A 85 -8.20 -3.84 -8.31
CA SER A 85 -8.88 -3.28 -7.13
C SER A 85 -9.94 -2.23 -7.49
N LEU A 86 -9.75 -1.50 -8.60
CA LEU A 86 -10.69 -0.46 -9.06
C LEU A 86 -12.03 -1.03 -9.56
N VAL A 87 -12.12 -2.35 -9.75
CA VAL A 87 -13.34 -3.03 -10.21
C VAL A 87 -13.97 -3.95 -9.16
N VAL A 88 -13.45 -3.94 -7.93
CA VAL A 88 -14.04 -4.65 -6.80
C VAL A 88 -15.35 -3.97 -6.40
N SER A 89 -16.44 -4.74 -6.37
CA SER A 89 -17.77 -4.22 -6.07
C SER A 89 -18.05 -4.14 -4.56
N ASP A 90 -17.56 -5.10 -3.78
CA ASP A 90 -17.74 -5.12 -2.34
C ASP A 90 -16.78 -4.13 -1.68
N TRP A 91 -17.34 -3.14 -0.98
CA TRP A 91 -16.55 -2.08 -0.37
C TRP A 91 -15.70 -2.58 0.82
N PHE A 92 -16.11 -3.65 1.51
CA PHE A 92 -15.33 -4.20 2.62
C PHE A 92 -14.23 -5.13 2.11
N GLU A 93 -14.47 -5.86 1.03
CA GLU A 93 -13.40 -6.54 0.29
C GLU A 93 -12.35 -5.53 -0.18
N LEU A 94 -12.79 -4.42 -0.81
CA LEU A 94 -11.89 -3.37 -1.28
C LEU A 94 -11.11 -2.72 -0.13
N PHE A 95 -11.75 -2.53 1.02
CA PHE A 95 -11.12 -2.04 2.24
C PHE A 95 -10.01 -2.98 2.73
N LEU A 96 -10.29 -4.28 2.79
CA LEU A 96 -9.33 -5.31 3.17
C LEU A 96 -8.15 -5.36 2.18
N ALA A 97 -8.46 -5.44 0.89
CA ALA A 97 -7.49 -5.52 -0.20
C ALA A 97 -6.52 -4.33 -0.18
N GLN A 98 -7.04 -3.11 -0.16
CA GLN A 98 -6.23 -1.89 -0.22
C GLN A 98 -5.53 -1.58 1.11
N ASN A 99 -6.31 -1.43 2.18
CA ASN A 99 -5.84 -0.77 3.41
C ASN A 99 -5.18 -1.75 4.39
N LEU A 100 -5.52 -3.04 4.34
CA LEU A 100 -4.83 -4.06 5.13
C LEU A 100 -3.70 -4.69 4.33
N ILE A 101 -4.00 -5.24 3.15
CA ILE A 101 -3.11 -6.19 2.46
C ILE A 101 -2.08 -5.49 1.57
N LEU A 102 -2.53 -4.75 0.55
CA LEU A 102 -1.62 -4.10 -0.39
C LEU A 102 -0.67 -3.13 0.34
N ASP A 103 -1.20 -2.32 1.25
CA ASP A 103 -0.34 -1.41 2.02
C ASP A 103 0.66 -2.13 2.90
N ALA A 104 0.26 -3.22 3.56
CA ALA A 104 1.16 -3.99 4.42
C ALA A 104 2.30 -4.65 3.66
N VAL A 105 2.20 -4.74 2.32
CA VAL A 105 3.29 -5.21 1.49
C VAL A 105 4.08 -4.05 0.89
N ILE A 106 3.40 -3.09 0.27
CA ILE A 106 4.06 -2.01 -0.49
C ILE A 106 4.72 -0.97 0.42
N HIS A 107 4.08 -0.57 1.53
CA HIS A 107 4.65 0.45 2.42
C HIS A 107 5.94 -0.03 3.09
N PRO A 108 5.99 -1.20 3.76
CA PRO A 108 7.24 -1.71 4.33
C PRO A 108 8.35 -1.93 3.29
N LEU A 109 8.02 -2.35 2.07
CA LEU A 109 9.03 -2.54 1.02
C LEU A 109 9.79 -1.25 0.73
N PHE A 110 9.07 -0.15 0.50
CA PHE A 110 9.66 1.11 0.03
C PHE A 110 10.06 2.09 1.12
N PHE A 111 9.37 2.08 2.26
CA PHE A 111 9.57 3.08 3.31
C PHE A 111 10.24 2.51 4.57
N GLN A 112 10.45 1.19 4.64
CA GLN A 112 11.22 0.55 5.71
C GLN A 112 12.44 -0.19 5.16
N HIS A 113 12.27 -1.22 4.34
CA HIS A 113 13.40 -2.06 3.88
C HIS A 113 14.32 -1.29 2.92
N LEU A 114 13.75 -0.57 1.94
CA LEU A 114 14.54 0.27 1.05
C LEU A 114 15.20 1.44 1.81
N GLU A 115 14.48 2.06 2.75
CA GLU A 115 15.03 3.13 3.61
C GLU A 115 16.25 2.64 4.40
N GLN A 116 16.13 1.52 5.11
CA GLN A 116 17.23 0.91 5.86
C GLN A 116 18.46 0.63 4.98
N GLN A 117 18.24 0.08 3.78
CA GLN A 117 19.32 -0.19 2.82
C GLN A 117 19.99 1.11 2.35
N LEU A 118 19.22 2.14 2.02
CA LEU A 118 19.75 3.43 1.58
C LEU A 118 20.51 4.12 2.72
N THR A 119 19.96 4.13 3.93
CA THR A 119 20.59 4.68 5.12
C THR A 119 21.93 4.01 5.42
N ALA A 120 22.03 2.68 5.30
CA ALA A 120 23.29 1.94 5.45
C ALA A 120 24.36 2.35 4.40
N LYS A 121 23.93 2.88 3.24
CA LYS A 121 24.79 3.40 2.16
C LYS A 121 25.00 4.91 2.22
N GLY A 122 24.59 5.59 3.30
CA GLY A 122 24.72 7.03 3.48
C GLY A 122 23.58 7.87 2.89
N GLY A 123 22.49 7.24 2.46
CA GLY A 123 21.29 7.86 1.88
C GLY A 123 20.27 8.36 2.89
N SER A 124 20.69 8.94 4.02
CA SER A 124 19.79 9.40 5.10
C SER A 124 18.78 10.48 4.67
N ALA A 125 19.06 11.18 3.57
CA ALA A 125 18.12 12.13 2.97
C ALA A 125 16.79 11.48 2.56
N TYR A 126 16.79 10.18 2.21
CA TYR A 126 15.57 9.46 1.88
C TYR A 126 14.62 9.41 3.08
N ALA A 127 15.13 9.00 4.25
CA ALA A 127 14.34 8.93 5.49
C ALA A 127 13.69 10.28 5.83
N MET A 128 14.43 11.39 5.71
CA MET A 128 13.89 12.74 5.96
C MET A 128 12.79 13.13 4.97
N LEU A 129 12.87 12.67 3.72
CA LEU A 129 11.89 13.00 2.68
C LEU A 129 10.62 12.14 2.80
N THR A 130 10.70 10.97 3.42
CA THR A 130 9.58 10.01 3.54
C THR A 130 9.03 9.86 4.96
N GLU A 131 9.54 10.61 5.94
CA GLU A 131 9.14 10.55 7.36
C GLU A 131 7.62 10.64 7.53
N PHE A 132 6.98 11.60 6.85
CA PHE A 132 5.51 11.75 6.88
C PHE A 132 4.78 10.46 6.48
N THR A 133 5.22 9.78 5.42
CA THR A 133 4.58 8.56 4.93
C THR A 133 4.74 7.40 5.90
N VAL A 134 5.89 7.29 6.57
CA VAL A 134 6.14 6.28 7.61
C VAL A 134 5.23 6.51 8.81
N ASP A 135 5.23 7.72 9.36
CA ASP A 135 4.43 8.07 10.55
C ASP A 135 2.93 7.91 10.27
N TRP A 136 2.47 8.37 9.11
CA TRP A 136 1.08 8.22 8.68
C TRP A 136 0.67 6.75 8.52
N TYR A 137 1.56 5.89 7.99
CA TYR A 137 1.27 4.47 7.86
C TYR A 137 1.11 3.80 9.24
N ASP A 138 2.00 4.12 10.18
CA ASP A 138 1.94 3.60 11.56
C ASP A 138 0.73 4.10 12.35
N GLU A 139 0.28 5.32 12.10
CA GLU A 139 -0.97 5.82 12.66
C GLU A 139 -2.18 5.12 12.01
N SER A 140 -2.25 5.12 10.69
CA SER A 140 -3.43 4.69 9.94
C SER A 140 -3.71 3.19 10.08
N ARG A 141 -2.67 2.34 10.22
CA ARG A 141 -2.86 0.91 10.45
C ARG A 141 -3.73 0.60 11.67
N ARG A 142 -3.74 1.47 12.69
CA ARG A 142 -4.48 1.25 13.94
C ARG A 142 -5.98 1.26 13.75
N TRP A 143 -6.50 2.21 12.96
CA TRP A 143 -7.94 2.27 12.70
C TRP A 143 -8.34 1.18 11.71
N VAL A 144 -7.49 0.87 10.72
CA VAL A 144 -7.70 -0.26 9.80
C VAL A 144 -7.83 -1.58 10.57
N ASP A 145 -6.86 -1.86 11.44
CA ASP A 145 -6.84 -3.06 12.30
C ASP A 145 -8.12 -3.15 13.13
N LYS A 146 -8.59 -2.03 13.68
CA LYS A 146 -9.80 -2.00 14.50
C LYS A 146 -11.06 -2.33 13.69
N GLN A 147 -11.17 -1.88 12.45
CA GLN A 147 -12.32 -2.20 11.60
C GLN A 147 -12.35 -3.67 11.20
N ILE A 148 -11.20 -4.22 10.78
CA ILE A 148 -11.08 -5.65 10.45
C ILE A 148 -11.40 -6.51 11.68
N ALA A 149 -10.79 -6.22 12.83
CA ALA A 149 -11.03 -6.96 14.06
C ALA A 149 -12.49 -6.92 14.51
N THR A 150 -13.18 -5.79 14.31
CA THR A 150 -14.59 -5.65 14.64
C THR A 150 -15.45 -6.52 13.70
N ALA A 151 -15.22 -6.45 12.39
CA ALA A 151 -15.95 -7.28 11.42
C ALA A 151 -15.71 -8.79 11.63
N ALA A 152 -14.47 -9.18 11.93
CA ALA A 152 -14.11 -10.55 12.23
C ALA A 152 -14.73 -11.05 13.56
N ALA A 153 -14.84 -10.21 14.58
CA ALA A 153 -15.43 -10.58 15.86
C ALA A 153 -16.95 -10.78 15.80
N GLU A 154 -17.63 -10.15 14.83
CA GLU A 154 -19.09 -10.14 14.73
C GLU A 154 -19.69 -11.52 14.46
N SER A 155 -19.11 -12.32 13.56
CA SER A 155 -19.64 -13.65 13.25
C SER A 155 -18.60 -14.59 12.64
N THR A 156 -18.83 -15.90 12.77
CA THR A 156 -18.02 -16.93 12.09
C THR A 156 -18.16 -16.84 10.56
N ALA A 157 -19.32 -16.41 10.06
CA ALA A 157 -19.54 -16.20 8.63
C ALA A 157 -18.66 -15.06 8.09
N ASN A 158 -18.56 -13.93 8.82
CA ASN A 158 -17.67 -12.84 8.45
C ASN A 158 -16.21 -13.30 8.43
N LYS A 159 -15.76 -14.06 9.45
CA LYS A 159 -14.39 -14.60 9.46
C LYS A 159 -14.08 -15.45 8.24
N ALA A 160 -15.02 -16.29 7.81
CA ALA A 160 -14.85 -17.14 6.63
C ALA A 160 -14.66 -16.30 5.35
N ILE A 161 -15.51 -15.29 5.14
CA ILE A 161 -15.42 -14.39 3.98
C ILE A 161 -14.10 -13.59 4.01
N LEU A 162 -13.71 -13.06 5.17
CA LEU A 162 -12.45 -12.33 5.32
C LEU A 162 -11.23 -13.21 5.05
N GLY A 163 -11.27 -14.49 5.46
CA GLY A 163 -10.22 -15.46 5.16
C GLY A 163 -10.08 -15.73 3.67
N GLU A 164 -11.21 -15.95 2.98
CA GLU A 164 -11.24 -16.15 1.51
C GLU A 164 -10.67 -14.94 0.76
N TRP A 165 -11.13 -13.73 1.10
CA TRP A 165 -10.59 -12.52 0.48
C TRP A 165 -9.11 -12.31 0.81
N TYR A 166 -8.71 -12.59 2.05
CA TYR A 166 -7.31 -12.47 2.45
C TYR A 166 -6.40 -13.36 1.62
N GLU A 167 -6.74 -14.64 1.43
CA GLU A 167 -5.92 -15.58 0.67
C GLU A 167 -5.67 -15.07 -0.75
N GLN A 168 -6.75 -14.65 -1.44
CA GLN A 168 -6.68 -14.14 -2.82
C GLN A 168 -5.84 -12.86 -2.92
N TRP A 169 -6.06 -11.91 -2.03
CA TRP A 169 -5.39 -10.61 -2.09
C TRP A 169 -3.95 -10.67 -1.57
N ALA A 170 -3.64 -11.52 -0.60
CA ALA A 170 -2.28 -11.71 -0.10
C ALA A 170 -1.38 -12.34 -1.19
N GLU A 171 -1.89 -13.32 -1.95
CA GLU A 171 -1.17 -13.86 -3.10
C GLU A 171 -0.89 -12.78 -4.16
N ARG A 172 -1.90 -11.98 -4.53
CA ARG A 172 -1.73 -10.87 -5.47
C ARG A 172 -0.74 -9.84 -4.98
N ALA A 173 -0.78 -9.46 -3.70
CA ALA A 173 0.12 -8.47 -3.12
C ALA A 173 1.57 -8.96 -3.09
N ARG A 174 1.82 -10.24 -2.76
CA ARG A 174 3.15 -10.85 -2.86
C ARG A 174 3.65 -10.86 -4.30
N GLY A 175 2.82 -11.26 -5.25
CA GLY A 175 3.15 -11.25 -6.67
C GLY A 175 3.44 -9.84 -7.21
N ALA A 176 2.70 -8.84 -6.73
CA ALA A 176 2.91 -7.43 -7.06
C ALA A 176 4.24 -6.88 -6.54
N ALA A 177 4.65 -7.30 -5.35
CA ALA A 177 5.86 -6.80 -4.69
C ALA A 177 7.14 -7.55 -5.07
N ALA A 178 7.06 -8.82 -5.48
CA ALA A 178 8.22 -9.64 -5.82
C ALA A 178 9.18 -9.00 -6.84
N PRO A 179 8.74 -8.56 -8.04
CA PRO A 179 9.66 -7.96 -9.00
C PRO A 179 10.23 -6.62 -8.50
N LEU A 180 9.43 -5.85 -7.76
CA LEU A 180 9.88 -4.58 -7.17
C LEU A 180 10.96 -4.82 -6.11
N ALA A 181 10.77 -5.82 -5.24
CA ALA A 181 11.74 -6.19 -4.22
C ALA A 181 13.05 -6.67 -4.84
N ALA A 182 12.99 -7.50 -5.88
CA ALA A 182 14.17 -7.95 -6.63
C ALA A 182 14.91 -6.78 -7.32
N ALA A 183 14.17 -5.76 -7.76
CA ALA A 183 14.74 -4.62 -8.46
C ALA A 183 15.36 -3.56 -7.53
N VAL A 184 14.84 -3.37 -6.31
CA VAL A 184 15.25 -2.26 -5.42
C VAL A 184 16.09 -2.69 -4.21
N LEU A 185 16.08 -3.98 -3.84
CA LEU A 185 16.78 -4.49 -2.67
C LEU A 185 17.86 -5.52 -3.03
N GLU A 186 18.99 -5.47 -2.32
CA GLU A 186 20.06 -6.47 -2.44
C GLU A 186 19.61 -7.86 -1.97
N ASN A 187 18.73 -7.92 -0.96
CA ASN A 187 18.10 -9.14 -0.47
C ASN A 187 16.57 -9.05 -0.60
N GLY A 188 16.09 -8.93 -1.83
CA GLY A 188 14.66 -8.81 -2.13
C GLY A 188 13.81 -9.95 -1.57
N ASP A 189 14.25 -11.20 -1.75
CA ASP A 189 13.53 -12.39 -1.26
C ASP A 189 13.42 -12.39 0.27
N GLY A 190 14.51 -12.06 0.98
CA GLY A 190 14.50 -11.99 2.44
C GLY A 190 13.59 -10.89 2.97
N ALA A 191 13.58 -9.72 2.32
CA ALA A 191 12.67 -8.64 2.68
C ALA A 191 11.20 -9.04 2.42
N LEU A 192 10.89 -9.63 1.27
CA LEU A 192 9.53 -10.05 0.95
C LEU A 192 9.01 -11.14 1.90
N ALA A 193 9.88 -12.08 2.31
CA ALA A 193 9.55 -13.09 3.33
C ALA A 193 9.22 -12.44 4.68
N ALA A 194 10.03 -11.47 5.13
CA ALA A 194 9.78 -10.75 6.38
C ALA A 194 8.48 -9.95 6.34
N ILE A 195 8.22 -9.24 5.24
CA ILE A 195 6.98 -8.48 5.01
C ILE A 195 5.76 -9.41 5.01
N THR A 196 5.86 -10.56 4.35
CA THR A 196 4.79 -11.57 4.31
C THR A 196 4.47 -12.09 5.70
N SER A 197 5.49 -12.46 6.48
CA SER A 197 5.32 -12.89 7.88
C SER A 197 4.64 -11.80 8.72
N GLY A 198 5.03 -10.54 8.55
CA GLY A 198 4.41 -9.41 9.26
C GLY A 198 2.94 -9.20 8.89
N LEU A 199 2.57 -9.40 7.62
CA LEU A 199 1.18 -9.36 7.17
C LEU A 199 0.36 -10.51 7.79
N GLU A 200 0.88 -11.74 7.79
CA GLU A 200 0.23 -12.89 8.40
C GLU A 200 0.00 -12.69 9.90
N GLU A 201 1.02 -12.26 10.64
CA GLU A 201 0.90 -11.93 12.06
C GLU A 201 -0.17 -10.85 12.31
N ARG A 202 -0.20 -9.79 11.48
CA ARG A 202 -1.19 -8.71 11.56
C ARG A 202 -2.60 -9.22 11.29
N ALA A 203 -2.78 -10.04 10.26
CA ALA A 203 -4.07 -10.62 9.88
C ALA A 203 -4.60 -11.56 10.96
N ALA A 204 -3.77 -12.47 11.48
CA ALA A 204 -4.12 -13.36 12.57
C ALA A 204 -4.52 -12.60 13.85
N LYS A 205 -3.77 -11.54 14.20
CA LYS A 205 -4.09 -10.67 15.34
C LYS A 205 -5.44 -9.98 15.19
N ASN A 206 -5.86 -9.68 13.97
CA ASN A 206 -7.15 -9.07 13.66
C ASN A 206 -8.27 -10.11 13.45
N GLY A 207 -8.02 -11.39 13.72
CA GLY A 207 -9.05 -12.43 13.72
C GLY A 207 -9.38 -13.03 12.35
N ILE A 208 -8.55 -12.78 11.33
CA ILE A 208 -8.60 -13.47 10.04
C ILE A 208 -8.06 -14.88 10.23
N SER A 209 -8.78 -15.88 9.73
CA SER A 209 -8.31 -17.26 9.67
C SER A 209 -7.40 -17.41 8.46
N LEU A 210 -6.13 -17.73 8.71
CA LEU A 210 -5.09 -18.00 7.71
C LEU A 210 -5.06 -19.47 7.32
#